data_AF-A0A7C9U001-F1
#
_entry.id   AF-A0A7C9U001-F1
#
_cell.length_a   1.000
_cell.length_b   1.000
_cell.length_c   1.000
_cell.angle_alpha   90.00
_cell.angle_beta   90.00
_cell.angle_gamma   90.00
#
_symmetry.space_group_name_H-M   'P 1'
#
loop_
_entity.id
_entity.type
_entity.pdbx_description
1 polymer ?
#
loop_
_entity_poly.entity_id
_entity_poly.type
_entity_poly.pdbx_seq_one_letter_code
_entity_poly.pdbx_strand_id
1 'polypeptide(L)'
;MSSSLKNSKFSQDNLILYTSIISGLFCIVLLVYHFILDNFAAPGQYTSSMPEWNADRLSMAFFLKYKFNLYNPEDSVGPLISDMYGPMLALAYLPAAIANSPTFALIIGKLISLIIFFTPVIWLYIGENWQDKKRLSLSVLALIAFFLFTTDIRTLYYDAFRICADCPALGFSALACIVIYKEKNKNEIPLIKLLASAVLAILAVWSKQIAVPILVSLPLYIYLVCDLKIFKRYLACLLVSGIVISSILIVAFNPQALWFNMITIPSHHPWATDDLSISVLLSDKIELFLSALKQLVGYCLLQAVIVSFWVLFTIPNDFAKLKTWLEENTWLLFVIVGLFFLPTSLLGKVKSGGDANGMYVVYFLTLAANLVLLKQASSSSIESGQETLQRIGKNWLLGLVMVLTVYNVNLPIPYIQKTLPHFLNNNVHQVVYEYSKENPGKVYFPWHPLSVLMAENKLYHIDSGPFDRYLAGFPISKEDFLAYLPENFTAIAIPSWADTLGDQGKFYLHYLPEFTRKIEIRELSGFIVYTRESEE
;
A
#
# COMPACT_ATOMS: atom_id res chain seq x y z
N MET A 1 13.14 16.86 50.03
CA MET A 1 12.45 17.00 48.72
C MET A 1 13.28 16.52 47.51
N SER A 2 14.62 16.58 47.50
CA SER A 2 15.43 16.18 46.32
C SER A 2 15.57 14.67 46.09
N SER A 3 15.38 13.82 47.11
CA SER A 3 15.45 12.36 46.98
C SER A 3 14.21 11.75 46.31
N SER A 4 13.02 12.30 46.60
CA SER A 4 11.73 11.86 46.03
C SER A 4 11.65 12.10 44.51
N LEU A 5 12.13 13.25 44.04
CA LEU A 5 12.16 13.60 42.61
C LEU A 5 13.19 12.78 41.80
N LYS A 6 14.30 12.36 42.44
CA LYS A 6 15.27 11.45 41.81
C LYS A 6 14.70 10.05 41.64
N ASN A 7 13.97 9.55 42.63
CA ASN A 7 13.35 8.22 42.56
C ASN A 7 12.24 8.14 41.50
N SER A 8 11.43 9.20 41.32
CA SER A 8 10.38 9.20 40.29
C SER A 8 10.93 9.25 38.86
N LYS A 9 12.00 10.02 38.62
CA LYS A 9 12.65 10.09 37.31
C LYS A 9 13.31 8.77 36.90
N PHE A 10 13.98 8.10 37.85
CA PHE A 10 14.57 6.78 37.64
C PHE A 10 13.53 5.72 37.28
N SER A 11 12.35 5.77 37.92
CA SER A 11 11.24 4.85 37.61
C SER A 11 10.70 5.04 36.18
N GLN A 12 10.54 6.28 35.72
CA GLN A 12 9.94 6.56 34.42
C GLN A 12 10.85 6.23 33.22
N ASP A 13 12.16 6.37 33.36
CA ASP A 13 13.11 6.02 32.29
C ASP A 13 13.27 4.50 32.15
N ASN A 14 13.24 3.78 33.28
CA ASN A 14 13.15 2.31 33.27
C ASN A 14 11.84 1.82 32.64
N LEU A 15 10.71 2.47 32.93
CA LEU A 15 9.42 2.13 32.33
C LEU A 15 9.43 2.27 30.80
N ILE A 16 9.98 3.37 30.25
CA ILE A 16 10.17 3.53 28.79
C ILE A 16 10.99 2.37 28.23
N LEU A 17 12.11 2.04 28.87
CA LEU A 17 13.01 1.00 28.40
C LEU A 17 12.30 -0.37 28.36
N TYR A 18 11.64 -0.75 29.46
CA TYR A 18 10.92 -2.02 29.53
C TYR A 18 9.76 -2.08 28.54
N THR A 19 8.95 -1.01 28.41
CA THR A 19 7.89 -0.96 27.40
C THR A 19 8.46 -1.05 25.98
N SER A 20 9.58 -0.38 25.69
CA SER A 20 10.23 -0.47 24.37
C SER A 20 10.69 -1.88 24.07
N ILE A 21 11.29 -2.58 25.04
CA ILE A 21 11.75 -3.96 24.87
C ILE A 21 10.56 -4.91 24.67
N ILE A 22 9.55 -4.86 25.55
CA ILE A 22 8.41 -5.78 25.53
C ILE A 22 7.57 -5.55 24.27
N SER A 23 7.13 -4.30 24.02
CA SER A 23 6.34 -3.97 22.83
C SER A 23 7.16 -4.12 21.55
N GLY A 24 8.48 -3.88 21.59
CA GLY A 24 9.36 -4.09 20.45
C GLY A 24 9.47 -5.57 20.06
N LEU A 25 9.72 -6.46 21.03
CA LEU A 25 9.71 -7.90 20.80
C LEU A 25 8.34 -8.38 20.29
N PHE A 26 7.27 -7.86 20.88
CA PHE A 26 5.91 -8.16 20.44
C PHE A 26 5.63 -7.69 19.01
N CYS A 27 6.08 -6.49 18.62
CA CYS A 27 5.99 -6.01 17.24
C CYS A 27 6.76 -6.92 16.26
N ILE A 28 7.94 -7.41 16.63
CA ILE A 28 8.68 -8.37 15.77
C ILE A 28 7.85 -9.64 15.57
N VAL A 29 7.24 -10.18 16.62
CA VAL A 29 6.36 -11.35 16.53
C VAL A 29 5.14 -11.06 15.65
N LEU A 30 4.51 -9.89 15.78
CA LEU A 30 3.39 -9.47 14.92
C LEU A 30 3.80 -9.30 13.46
N LEU A 31 4.94 -8.66 13.19
CA LEU A 31 5.45 -8.48 11.84
C LEU A 31 5.68 -9.84 11.17
N VAL A 32 6.32 -10.78 11.87
CA VAL A 32 6.51 -12.15 11.39
C VAL A 32 5.17 -12.87 11.21
N TYR A 33 4.25 -12.74 12.16
CA TYR A 33 2.92 -13.32 12.08
C TYR A 33 2.17 -12.88 10.84
N HIS A 34 2.04 -11.57 10.65
CA HIS A 34 1.30 -10.98 9.54
C HIS A 34 1.99 -11.25 8.20
N PHE A 35 3.32 -11.22 8.18
CA PHE A 35 4.08 -11.67 7.02
C PHE A 35 3.74 -13.11 6.65
N ILE A 36 3.64 -14.02 7.62
CA ILE A 36 3.29 -15.44 7.36
C ILE A 36 1.81 -15.61 6.98
N LEU A 37 0.88 -14.98 7.70
CA LEU A 37 -0.56 -15.12 7.46
C LEU A 37 -0.98 -14.67 6.07
N ASP A 38 -0.57 -13.46 5.66
CA ASP A 38 -0.98 -12.90 4.36
C ASP A 38 -0.44 -13.71 3.19
N ASN A 39 0.52 -14.61 3.43
CA ASN A 39 1.02 -15.49 2.40
C ASN A 39 0.08 -16.66 2.13
N PHE A 40 -0.44 -17.37 3.15
CA PHE A 40 -0.98 -18.72 2.93
C PHE A 40 -2.17 -19.10 3.83
N ALA A 41 -3.03 -18.15 4.16
CA ALA A 41 -4.42 -18.49 4.45
C ALA A 41 -4.94 -19.45 3.36
N ALA A 42 -5.29 -20.69 3.74
CA ALA A 42 -5.78 -21.67 2.78
C ALA A 42 -7.01 -21.10 2.03
N PRO A 43 -7.20 -21.42 0.75
CA PRO A 43 -8.41 -21.04 0.00
C PRO A 43 -9.66 -21.32 0.85
N GLY A 44 -10.46 -20.28 1.13
CA GLY A 44 -11.70 -20.38 1.91
C GLY A 44 -11.57 -20.30 3.44
N GLN A 45 -10.37 -20.20 4.03
CA GLN A 45 -10.23 -19.99 5.49
C GLN A 45 -10.40 -18.53 5.92
N TYR A 46 -10.13 -17.58 5.03
CA TYR A 46 -10.35 -16.16 5.29
C TYR A 46 -10.89 -15.49 4.03
N THR A 47 -12.13 -15.01 4.08
CA THR A 47 -12.78 -14.28 2.99
C THR A 47 -12.08 -12.95 2.64
N SER A 48 -11.15 -12.48 3.48
CA SER A 48 -10.44 -11.20 3.32
C SER A 48 -8.99 -11.33 2.82
N SER A 49 -8.41 -12.53 2.79
CA SER A 49 -7.11 -12.78 2.15
C SER A 49 -7.36 -13.38 0.78
N MET A 50 -7.07 -12.61 -0.27
CA MET A 50 -6.91 -13.13 -1.62
C MET A 50 -5.41 -13.19 -1.93
N PRO A 51 -4.69 -14.27 -1.53
CA PRO A 51 -3.27 -14.46 -1.85
C PRO A 51 -2.92 -14.21 -3.32
N GLU A 52 -3.89 -14.42 -4.21
CA GLU A 52 -3.81 -14.33 -5.66
C GLU A 52 -3.52 -12.90 -6.12
N TRP A 53 -4.02 -11.87 -5.43
CA TRP A 53 -3.73 -10.47 -5.77
C TRP A 53 -2.26 -10.11 -5.62
N ASN A 54 -1.54 -10.74 -4.69
CA ASN A 54 -0.10 -10.53 -4.57
C ASN A 54 0.63 -11.08 -5.80
N ALA A 55 0.22 -12.25 -6.29
CA ALA A 55 0.82 -12.89 -7.46
C ALA A 55 0.47 -12.14 -8.75
N ASP A 56 -0.78 -11.71 -8.89
CA ASP A 56 -1.25 -10.91 -10.01
C ASP A 56 -0.41 -9.62 -10.14
N ARG A 57 -0.29 -8.84 -9.07
CA ARG A 57 0.50 -7.60 -9.08
C ARG A 57 2.00 -7.83 -9.23
N LEU A 58 2.51 -8.94 -8.68
CA LEU A 58 3.92 -9.31 -8.85
C LEU A 58 4.23 -9.76 -10.29
N SER A 59 3.25 -10.30 -11.01
CA SER A 59 3.44 -10.81 -12.37
C SER A 59 3.99 -9.74 -13.33
N MET A 60 3.67 -8.46 -13.09
CA MET A 60 4.18 -7.32 -13.85
C MET A 60 5.70 -7.22 -13.85
N ALA A 61 6.35 -7.51 -12.72
CA ALA A 61 7.81 -7.57 -12.65
C ALA A 61 8.38 -8.71 -13.52
N PHE A 62 7.63 -9.81 -13.65
CA PHE A 62 8.01 -10.95 -14.48
C PHE A 62 7.73 -10.71 -15.96
N PHE A 63 6.76 -9.87 -16.33
CA PHE A 63 6.59 -9.47 -17.73
C PHE A 63 7.83 -8.77 -18.26
N LEU A 64 8.43 -7.88 -17.46
CA LEU A 64 9.72 -7.26 -17.80
C LEU A 64 10.82 -8.31 -17.98
N LYS A 65 10.92 -9.29 -17.08
CA LYS A 65 11.90 -10.39 -17.17
C LYS A 65 11.73 -11.21 -18.45
N TYR A 66 10.48 -11.54 -18.81
CA TYR A 66 10.15 -12.36 -19.98
C TYR A 66 9.91 -11.55 -21.25
N LYS A 67 10.13 -10.23 -21.22
CA LYS A 67 9.96 -9.30 -22.36
C LYS A 67 8.54 -9.25 -22.92
N PHE A 68 7.53 -9.47 -22.08
CA PHE A 68 6.15 -9.18 -22.42
C PHE A 68 5.87 -7.67 -22.29
N ASN A 69 4.90 -7.18 -23.04
CA ASN A 69 4.41 -5.82 -22.89
C ASN A 69 3.75 -5.67 -21.53
N LEU A 70 4.07 -4.58 -20.82
CA LEU A 70 3.42 -4.25 -19.56
C LEU A 70 2.01 -3.69 -19.78
N TYR A 71 1.83 -2.91 -20.85
CA TYR A 71 0.57 -2.28 -21.21
C TYR A 71 0.17 -2.64 -22.64
N ASN A 72 -1.11 -2.93 -22.85
CA ASN A 72 -1.68 -3.16 -24.18
C ASN A 72 -2.63 -2.02 -24.58
N PRO A 73 -2.60 -1.52 -25.83
CA PRO A 73 -3.50 -0.47 -26.30
C PRO A 73 -4.97 -0.95 -26.38
N GLU A 74 -5.87 -0.03 -26.71
CA GLU A 74 -7.32 -0.27 -26.80
C GLU A 74 -7.67 -1.42 -27.76
N ASP A 75 -7.19 -1.38 -29.01
CA ASP A 75 -7.47 -2.31 -30.11
C ASP A 75 -6.82 -3.72 -29.97
N SER A 76 -6.67 -4.20 -28.73
CA SER A 76 -5.68 -5.18 -28.24
C SER A 76 -5.15 -6.26 -29.20
N VAL A 77 -3.85 -6.20 -29.47
CA VAL A 77 -3.01 -7.34 -29.90
C VAL A 77 -2.18 -7.79 -28.69
N GLY A 78 -2.76 -8.56 -27.76
CA GLY A 78 -2.00 -9.16 -26.66
C GLY A 78 -2.86 -9.76 -25.52
N PRO A 79 -2.27 -10.60 -24.66
CA PRO A 79 -2.91 -11.08 -23.43
C PRO A 79 -3.21 -9.90 -22.51
N LEU A 80 -4.45 -9.80 -22.04
CA LEU A 80 -4.92 -8.76 -21.15
C LEU A 80 -4.60 -9.10 -19.70
N ILE A 81 -4.00 -8.11 -19.06
CA ILE A 81 -3.70 -8.10 -17.64
C ILE A 81 -4.42 -6.89 -17.04
N SER A 82 -4.91 -7.00 -15.81
CA SER A 82 -5.37 -5.83 -15.04
C SER A 82 -4.16 -4.98 -14.65
N ASP A 83 -3.73 -4.09 -15.56
CA ASP A 83 -2.67 -3.14 -15.25
C ASP A 83 -3.12 -1.70 -15.36
N MET A 84 -3.87 -1.26 -14.36
CA MET A 84 -4.19 0.15 -14.18
C MET A 84 -3.11 0.93 -13.42
N TYR A 85 -2.03 0.27 -13.02
CA TYR A 85 -1.00 0.85 -12.15
C TYR A 85 0.13 1.44 -12.99
N GLY A 86 0.97 2.27 -12.36
CA GLY A 86 2.09 2.87 -13.07
C GLY A 86 3.31 1.94 -13.14
N PRO A 87 4.26 2.19 -14.05
CA PRO A 87 5.37 1.27 -14.33
C PRO A 87 6.30 1.05 -13.13
N MET A 88 6.27 1.97 -12.16
CA MET A 88 7.06 1.83 -10.95
C MET A 88 6.62 0.66 -10.09
N LEU A 89 5.40 0.14 -10.24
CA LEU A 89 5.01 -1.14 -9.62
C LEU A 89 5.94 -2.26 -10.12
N ALA A 90 6.00 -2.48 -11.43
CA ALA A 90 6.85 -3.52 -12.02
C ALA A 90 8.33 -3.33 -11.69
N LEU A 91 8.83 -2.09 -11.76
CA LEU A 91 10.24 -1.77 -11.49
C LEU A 91 10.62 -1.93 -10.02
N ALA A 92 9.75 -1.54 -9.07
CA ALA A 92 10.03 -1.67 -7.64
C ALA A 92 10.15 -3.13 -7.22
N TYR A 93 9.33 -4.02 -7.81
CA TYR A 93 9.33 -5.46 -7.50
C TYR A 93 10.20 -6.30 -8.44
N LEU A 94 10.88 -5.71 -9.43
CA LEU A 94 11.78 -6.41 -10.34
C LEU A 94 12.81 -7.33 -9.66
N PRO A 95 13.40 -6.99 -8.48
CA PRO A 95 14.31 -7.91 -7.80
C PRO A 95 13.69 -9.26 -7.42
N ALA A 96 12.38 -9.34 -7.20
CA ALA A 96 11.67 -10.60 -6.94
C ALA A 96 11.68 -11.55 -8.16
N ALA A 97 11.88 -11.01 -9.37
CA ALA A 97 11.97 -11.80 -10.60
C ALA A 97 13.22 -12.69 -10.67
N ILE A 98 14.18 -12.53 -9.75
CA ILE A 98 15.35 -13.42 -9.61
C ILE A 98 14.92 -14.81 -9.08
N ALA A 99 13.76 -14.92 -8.43
CA ALA A 99 13.28 -16.18 -7.90
C ALA A 99 12.94 -17.20 -9.02
N ASN A 100 13.19 -18.48 -8.71
CA ASN A 100 12.92 -19.61 -9.61
C ASN A 100 11.62 -20.35 -9.28
N SER A 101 10.91 -19.97 -8.21
CA SER A 101 9.57 -20.46 -7.90
C SER A 101 8.66 -19.30 -7.50
N PRO A 102 7.33 -19.39 -7.75
CA PRO A 102 6.40 -18.32 -7.40
C PRO A 102 6.33 -18.09 -5.90
N THR A 103 6.50 -19.14 -5.07
CA THR A 103 6.54 -19.01 -3.61
C THR A 103 7.68 -18.11 -3.16
N PHE A 104 8.90 -18.34 -3.65
CA PHE A 104 10.04 -17.49 -3.31
C PHE A 104 9.89 -16.08 -3.90
N ALA A 105 9.33 -15.95 -5.10
CA ALA A 105 9.05 -14.66 -5.71
C ALA A 105 8.13 -13.81 -4.82
N LEU A 106 7.03 -14.39 -4.33
CA LEU A 106 6.06 -13.73 -3.45
C LEU A 106 6.68 -13.32 -2.12
N ILE A 107 7.51 -14.18 -1.52
CA ILE A 107 8.25 -13.87 -0.29
C ILE A 107 9.15 -12.65 -0.50
N ILE A 108 9.95 -12.63 -1.58
CA ILE A 108 10.83 -11.50 -1.91
C ILE A 108 10.01 -10.24 -2.18
N GLY A 109 8.93 -10.35 -2.95
CA GLY A 109 8.02 -9.24 -3.25
C GLY A 109 7.46 -8.60 -1.99
N LYS A 110 6.98 -9.39 -1.02
CA LYS A 110 6.51 -8.84 0.26
C LYS A 110 7.60 -8.24 1.13
N LEU A 111 8.80 -8.83 1.14
CA LEU A 111 9.94 -8.23 1.83
C LEU A 111 10.26 -6.86 1.23
N ILE A 112 10.20 -6.73 -0.10
CA ILE A 112 10.33 -5.44 -0.78
C ILE A 112 9.23 -4.46 -0.32
N SER A 113 7.96 -4.89 -0.23
CA SER A 113 6.88 -4.04 0.31
C SER A 113 7.21 -3.52 1.71
N LEU A 114 7.58 -4.41 2.64
CA LEU A 114 7.93 -4.03 4.01
C LEU A 114 9.10 -3.04 4.05
N ILE A 115 10.13 -3.28 3.23
CA ILE A 115 11.30 -2.38 3.16
C ILE A 115 10.87 -1.01 2.64
N ILE A 116 10.15 -0.95 1.53
CA ILE A 116 9.74 0.33 0.92
C ILE A 116 8.79 1.11 1.84
N PHE A 117 7.86 0.42 2.51
CA PHE A 117 6.88 1.03 3.40
C PHE A 117 7.53 1.54 4.70
N PHE A 118 8.37 0.73 5.36
CA PHE A 118 8.90 1.07 6.69
C PHE A 118 10.24 1.82 6.68
N THR A 119 11.06 1.71 5.63
CA THR A 119 12.35 2.44 5.57
C THR A 119 12.18 3.96 5.76
N PRO A 120 11.22 4.63 5.10
CA PRO A 120 10.99 6.06 5.32
C PRO A 120 10.61 6.36 6.77
N VAL A 121 9.75 5.54 7.37
CA VAL A 121 9.29 5.69 8.77
C VAL A 121 10.45 5.54 9.76
N ILE A 122 11.27 4.50 9.57
CA ILE A 122 12.46 4.26 10.39
C ILE A 122 13.43 5.43 10.27
N TRP A 123 13.70 5.91 9.06
CA TRP A 123 14.59 7.05 8.84
C TRP A 123 14.04 8.35 9.44
N LEU A 124 12.72 8.55 9.39
CA LEU A 124 12.05 9.70 9.98
C LEU A 124 12.23 9.72 11.51
N TYR A 125 11.89 8.63 12.20
CA TYR A 125 11.94 8.58 13.67
C TYR A 125 13.34 8.36 14.24
N ILE A 126 14.11 7.40 13.73
CA ILE A 126 15.42 7.04 14.28
C ILE A 126 16.54 7.94 13.75
N GLY A 127 16.46 8.30 12.46
CA GLY A 127 17.38 9.16 11.70
C GLY A 127 18.62 9.69 12.41
N GLU A 128 18.58 10.92 12.94
CA GLU A 128 19.70 11.54 13.69
C GLU A 128 19.61 11.28 15.20
N ASN A 129 18.48 10.73 15.67
CA ASN A 129 18.19 10.55 17.09
C ASN A 129 19.01 9.42 17.73
N TRP A 130 19.61 8.52 16.94
CA TRP A 130 20.46 7.43 17.44
C TRP A 130 21.67 7.90 18.25
N GLN A 131 22.11 9.15 18.07
CA GLN A 131 23.25 9.74 18.79
C GLN A 131 22.89 10.10 20.24
N ASP A 132 21.61 10.34 20.55
CA ASP A 132 21.11 10.66 21.88
C ASP A 132 20.26 9.51 22.41
N LYS A 133 20.77 8.76 23.40
CA LYS A 133 20.09 7.60 24.00
C LYS A 133 18.65 7.90 24.44
N LYS A 134 18.39 9.08 25.01
CA LYS A 134 17.06 9.45 25.51
C LYS A 134 16.10 9.75 24.36
N ARG A 135 16.57 10.44 23.31
CA ARG A 135 15.77 10.68 22.11
C ARG A 135 15.55 9.39 21.33
N LEU A 136 16.54 8.51 21.28
CA LEU A 136 16.44 7.21 20.64
C LEU A 136 15.35 6.35 21.28
N SER A 137 15.28 6.26 22.61
CA SER A 137 14.23 5.46 23.28
C SER A 137 12.82 5.97 22.97
N LEU A 138 12.62 7.29 22.95
CA LEU A 138 11.33 7.88 22.56
C LEU A 138 11.03 7.66 21.07
N SER A 139 12.05 7.71 20.21
CA SER A 139 11.92 7.44 18.78
C SER A 139 11.55 5.99 18.50
N VAL A 140 12.11 5.05 19.27
CA VAL A 140 11.75 3.63 19.22
C VAL A 140 10.30 3.44 19.66
N LEU A 141 9.82 4.12 20.71
CA LEU A 141 8.40 4.07 21.08
C LEU A 141 7.48 4.62 19.98
N ALA A 142 7.84 5.73 19.33
CA ALA A 142 7.08 6.27 18.21
C ALA A 142 7.04 5.31 17.01
N LEU A 143 8.15 4.62 16.75
CA LEU A 143 8.23 3.58 15.72
C LEU A 143 7.35 2.37 16.06
N ILE A 144 7.38 1.90 17.31
CA ILE A 144 6.51 0.84 17.81
C ILE A 144 5.03 1.23 17.67
N ALA A 145 4.66 2.46 18.07
CA ALA A 145 3.30 2.95 17.90
C ALA A 145 2.87 2.93 16.43
N PHE A 146 3.75 3.33 15.50
CA PHE A 146 3.47 3.27 14.07
C PHE A 146 3.27 1.83 13.57
N PHE A 147 4.11 0.89 14.02
CA PHE A 147 3.96 -0.53 13.69
C PHE A 147 2.61 -1.07 14.15
N LEU A 148 2.21 -0.79 15.39
CA LEU A 148 0.94 -1.25 15.93
C LEU A 148 -0.26 -0.61 15.21
N PHE A 149 -0.19 0.67 14.85
CA PHE A 149 -1.19 1.27 13.96
C PHE A 149 -1.26 0.57 12.61
N THR A 150 -0.10 0.17 12.07
CA THR A 150 -0.04 -0.51 10.78
C THR A 150 -0.69 -1.88 10.85
N THR A 151 -0.56 -2.62 11.96
CA THR A 151 -1.22 -3.92 12.13
C THR A 151 -2.71 -3.81 12.42
N ASP A 152 -3.14 -2.74 13.12
CA ASP A 152 -4.55 -2.56 13.50
C ASP A 152 -5.43 -1.94 12.41
N ILE A 153 -4.87 -1.02 11.63
CA ILE A 153 -5.66 -0.28 10.64
C ILE A 153 -5.56 -0.98 9.29
N ARG A 154 -6.67 -1.57 8.84
CA ARG A 154 -6.77 -2.37 7.60
C ARG A 154 -6.08 -1.74 6.38
N THR A 155 -6.19 -0.42 6.18
CA THR A 155 -5.55 0.25 5.04
C THR A 155 -4.02 0.24 5.13
N LEU A 156 -3.46 0.58 6.30
CA LEU A 156 -2.02 0.54 6.53
C LEU A 156 -1.48 -0.89 6.47
N TYR A 157 -2.23 -1.83 7.05
CA TYR A 157 -1.92 -3.25 6.99
C TYR A 157 -1.79 -3.70 5.54
N TYR A 158 -2.81 -3.43 4.74
CA TYR A 158 -2.83 -3.82 3.34
C TYR A 158 -1.62 -3.24 2.60
N ASP A 159 -1.37 -1.93 2.74
CA ASP A 159 -0.31 -1.24 2.01
C ASP A 159 1.11 -1.67 2.46
N ALA A 160 1.27 -2.17 3.68
CA ALA A 160 2.55 -2.65 4.21
C ALA A 160 2.85 -4.11 3.88
N PHE A 161 1.86 -5.01 4.00
CA PHE A 161 2.07 -6.45 3.96
C PHE A 161 1.73 -7.11 2.62
N ARG A 162 1.04 -6.40 1.72
CA ARG A 162 0.71 -6.89 0.38
C ARG A 162 1.64 -6.31 -0.68
N ILE A 163 1.75 -7.03 -1.79
CA ILE A 163 2.35 -6.52 -3.02
C ILE A 163 1.30 -5.63 -3.67
N CYS A 164 1.59 -4.35 -3.78
CA CYS A 164 0.66 -3.36 -4.35
C CYS A 164 1.40 -2.12 -4.84
N ALA A 165 0.78 -1.38 -5.76
CA ALA A 165 1.29 -0.11 -6.24
C ALA A 165 1.27 0.98 -5.14
N ASP A 166 0.45 0.79 -4.10
CA ASP A 166 0.34 1.72 -2.98
C ASP A 166 1.61 1.79 -2.15
N CYS A 167 2.28 0.66 -1.98
CA CYS A 167 3.51 0.58 -1.21
C CYS A 167 4.63 1.51 -1.76
N PRO A 168 5.06 1.40 -3.04
CA PRO A 168 6.03 2.34 -3.60
C PRO A 168 5.48 3.77 -3.71
N ALA A 169 4.19 3.97 -3.96
CA ALA A 169 3.60 5.31 -3.96
C ALA A 169 3.74 6.01 -2.59
N LEU A 170 3.39 5.32 -1.50
CA LEU A 170 3.54 5.81 -0.13
C LEU A 170 5.00 5.96 0.26
N GLY A 171 5.83 4.96 -0.04
CA GLY A 171 7.26 4.97 0.28
C GLY A 171 7.98 6.17 -0.35
N PHE A 172 7.79 6.39 -1.64
CA PHE A 172 8.38 7.54 -2.34
C PHE A 172 7.79 8.87 -1.86
N SER A 173 6.46 8.95 -1.66
CA SER A 173 5.84 10.17 -1.13
C SER A 173 6.37 10.52 0.27
N ALA A 174 6.54 9.53 1.14
CA ALA A 174 7.10 9.71 2.47
C ALA A 174 8.56 10.17 2.41
N LEU A 175 9.40 9.56 1.58
CA LEU A 175 10.78 10.00 1.38
C LEU A 175 10.86 11.42 0.83
N ALA A 176 9.99 11.77 -0.12
CA ALA A 176 9.91 13.13 -0.66
C ALA A 176 9.64 14.15 0.46
N CYS A 177 8.70 13.84 1.35
CA CYS A 177 8.42 14.63 2.55
C CYS A 177 9.61 14.67 3.53
N ILE A 178 10.23 13.52 3.82
CA ILE A 178 11.31 13.41 4.82
C ILE A 178 12.55 14.23 4.41
N VAL A 179 12.88 14.22 3.12
CA VAL A 179 13.99 15.02 2.58
C VAL A 179 13.79 16.50 2.88
N ILE A 180 12.57 17.03 2.75
CA ILE A 180 12.25 18.43 3.08
C ILE A 180 12.09 18.65 4.60
N TYR A 181 11.51 17.68 5.30
CA TYR A 181 11.27 17.72 6.74
C TYR A 181 12.58 17.90 7.53
N LYS A 182 13.62 17.10 7.20
CA LYS A 182 14.88 17.07 7.94
C LYS A 182 15.77 18.31 7.73
N GLU A 183 15.46 19.17 6.77
CA GLU A 183 16.25 20.39 6.53
C GLU A 183 16.06 21.40 7.66
N LYS A 184 17.16 21.80 8.31
CA LYS A 184 17.17 22.67 9.50
C LYS A 184 17.08 24.15 9.14
N ASN A 185 17.73 24.57 8.06
CA ASN A 185 17.65 25.94 7.55
C ASN A 185 16.64 26.01 6.40
N LYS A 186 15.40 26.40 6.73
CA LYS A 186 14.34 26.54 5.74
C LYS A 186 14.58 27.67 4.73
N ASN A 187 15.50 28.59 5.01
CA ASN A 187 15.85 29.70 4.11
C ASN A 187 16.94 29.34 3.09
N GLU A 188 17.60 28.18 3.25
CA GLU A 188 18.69 27.75 2.36
C GLU A 188 18.68 26.24 2.11
N ILE A 189 17.57 25.71 1.59
CA ILE A 189 17.51 24.29 1.21
C ILE A 189 18.39 24.04 -0.03
N PRO A 190 19.36 23.09 0.04
CA PRO A 190 20.23 22.77 -1.10
C PRO A 190 19.44 22.26 -2.32
N LEU A 191 19.87 22.66 -3.52
CA LEU A 191 19.20 22.26 -4.76
C LEU A 191 19.08 20.74 -4.93
N ILE A 192 20.12 19.99 -4.53
CA ILE A 192 20.12 18.53 -4.61
C ILE A 192 19.01 17.88 -3.76
N LYS A 193 18.66 18.50 -2.62
CA LYS A 193 17.58 18.03 -1.74
C LYS A 193 16.21 18.33 -2.34
N LEU A 194 16.04 19.53 -2.90
CA LEU A 194 14.84 19.89 -3.66
C LEU A 194 14.64 18.96 -4.85
N LEU A 195 15.71 18.66 -5.60
CA LEU A 195 15.68 17.75 -6.74
C LEU A 195 15.36 16.31 -6.30
N ALA A 196 16.00 15.81 -5.25
CA ALA A 196 15.74 14.47 -4.73
C ALA A 196 14.27 14.31 -4.28
N SER A 197 13.74 15.28 -3.53
CA SER A 197 12.33 15.30 -3.13
C SER A 197 11.39 15.35 -4.34
N ALA A 198 11.70 16.18 -5.35
CA ALA A 198 10.92 16.27 -6.58
C ALA A 198 10.94 14.96 -7.39
N VAL A 199 12.09 14.31 -7.54
CA VAL A 199 12.21 13.00 -8.21
C VAL A 199 11.35 11.96 -7.50
N LEU A 200 11.45 11.86 -6.17
CA LEU A 200 10.65 10.92 -5.37
C LEU A 200 9.14 11.20 -5.49
N ALA A 201 8.73 12.47 -5.48
CA ALA A 201 7.34 12.85 -5.67
C ALA A 201 6.79 12.42 -7.05
N ILE A 202 7.60 12.56 -8.11
CA ILE A 202 7.22 12.11 -9.47
C ILE A 202 7.18 10.58 -9.56
N LEU A 203 8.15 9.88 -8.97
CA LEU A 203 8.14 8.41 -8.92
C LEU A 203 6.92 7.88 -8.15
N ALA A 204 6.46 8.58 -7.10
CA ALA A 204 5.23 8.21 -6.41
C ALA A 204 4.00 8.23 -7.34
N VAL A 205 3.88 9.26 -8.18
CA VAL A 205 2.80 9.39 -9.17
C VAL A 205 2.87 8.27 -10.22
N TRP A 206 4.07 7.93 -10.66
CA TRP A 206 4.31 6.83 -11.59
C TRP A 206 4.25 5.44 -10.94
N SER A 207 4.05 5.35 -9.62
CA SER A 207 3.61 4.11 -8.95
C SER A 207 2.09 4.01 -9.00
N LYS A 208 1.39 5.08 -8.60
CA LYS A 208 -0.08 5.13 -8.63
C LYS A 208 -0.58 6.57 -8.74
N GLN A 209 -1.57 6.78 -9.60
CA GLN A 209 -2.17 8.09 -9.91
C GLN A 209 -2.80 8.76 -8.67
N ILE A 210 -3.22 7.97 -7.69
CA ILE A 210 -3.72 8.48 -6.40
C ILE A 210 -2.67 9.37 -5.71
N ALA A 211 -1.38 9.19 -5.99
CA ALA A 211 -0.25 9.98 -5.49
C ALA A 211 -0.16 11.42 -6.04
N VAL A 212 -0.89 11.80 -7.09
CA VAL A 212 -0.85 13.15 -7.70
C VAL A 212 -0.90 14.31 -6.69
N PRO A 213 -1.69 14.28 -5.60
CA PRO A 213 -1.73 15.37 -4.62
C PRO A 213 -0.39 15.71 -3.97
N ILE A 214 0.62 14.81 -4.00
CA ILE A 214 1.97 15.10 -3.52
C ILE A 214 2.64 16.24 -4.30
N LEU A 215 2.31 16.37 -5.59
CA LEU A 215 2.84 17.41 -6.49
C LEU A 215 2.31 18.80 -6.17
N VAL A 216 1.23 18.91 -5.38
CA VAL A 216 0.61 20.18 -4.99
C VAL A 216 0.87 20.49 -3.51
N SER A 217 0.74 19.48 -2.65
CA SER A 217 0.91 19.63 -1.21
C SER A 217 2.33 19.98 -0.78
N LEU A 218 3.37 19.39 -1.40
CA LEU A 218 4.76 19.73 -1.09
C LEU A 218 5.13 21.18 -1.48
N PRO A 219 4.83 21.65 -2.70
CA PRO A 219 5.03 23.06 -3.03
C PRO A 219 4.25 24.00 -2.11
N LEU A 220 3.00 23.67 -1.76
CA LEU A 220 2.21 24.48 -0.85
C LEU A 220 2.88 24.57 0.54
N TYR A 221 3.33 23.45 1.11
CA TYR A 221 4.06 23.48 2.38
C TYR A 221 5.32 24.34 2.30
N ILE A 222 6.11 24.18 1.23
CA ILE A 222 7.32 24.99 1.01
C ILE A 222 6.96 26.48 0.86
N TYR A 223 5.87 26.82 0.20
CA TYR A 223 5.41 28.21 0.10
C TYR A 223 5.01 28.80 1.45
N LEU A 224 4.38 28.00 2.32
CA LEU A 224 3.93 28.43 3.63
C LEU A 224 5.08 28.62 4.63
N VAL A 225 6.14 27.81 4.52
CA VAL A 225 7.21 27.71 5.52
C VAL A 225 8.55 28.27 5.05
N CYS A 226 8.79 28.38 3.75
CA CYS A 226 10.04 28.86 3.17
C CYS A 226 9.80 30.14 2.37
N ASP A 227 10.89 30.81 1.98
CA ASP A 227 10.79 31.99 1.11
C ASP A 227 10.43 31.63 -0.33
N LEU A 228 9.83 32.60 -1.03
CA LEU A 228 9.35 32.46 -2.42
C LEU A 228 10.43 31.95 -3.38
N LYS A 229 11.71 32.25 -3.12
CA LYS A 229 12.85 31.78 -3.90
C LYS A 229 12.99 30.25 -3.87
N ILE A 230 12.82 29.63 -2.70
CA ILE A 230 12.91 28.17 -2.53
C ILE A 230 11.69 27.51 -3.16
N PHE A 231 10.51 28.08 -2.98
CA PHE A 231 9.30 27.62 -3.65
C PHE A 231 9.47 27.56 -5.18
N LYS A 232 9.94 28.65 -5.81
CA LYS A 232 10.20 28.69 -7.26
C LYS A 232 11.25 27.66 -7.70
N ARG A 233 12.33 27.49 -6.92
CA ARG A 233 13.35 26.46 -7.19
C ARG A 233 12.77 25.06 -7.13
N TYR A 234 11.91 24.79 -6.15
CA TYR A 234 11.26 23.48 -6.01
C TYR A 234 10.28 23.21 -7.16
N LEU A 235 9.49 24.20 -7.57
CA LEU A 235 8.65 24.08 -8.77
C LEU A 235 9.47 23.79 -10.03
N ALA A 236 10.61 24.45 -10.21
CA ALA A 236 11.52 24.15 -11.32
C ALA A 236 12.06 22.71 -11.24
N CYS A 237 12.41 22.22 -10.04
CA CYS A 237 12.83 20.83 -9.85
C CYS A 237 11.70 19.84 -10.18
N LEU A 238 10.47 20.11 -9.75
CA LEU A 238 9.30 19.28 -10.10
C LEU A 238 9.05 19.24 -11.60
N LEU A 239 9.13 20.39 -12.27
CA LEU A 239 8.94 20.48 -13.72
C LEU A 239 10.02 19.67 -14.46
N VAL A 240 11.30 19.88 -14.12
CA VAL A 240 12.42 19.19 -14.76
C VAL A 240 12.35 17.68 -14.51
N SER A 241 12.20 17.26 -13.25
CA SER A 241 12.06 15.84 -12.90
C SER A 241 10.84 15.20 -13.56
N GLY A 242 9.71 15.92 -13.58
CA GLY A 242 8.48 15.50 -14.24
C GLY A 242 8.69 15.24 -15.72
N ILE A 243 9.27 16.20 -16.44
CA ILE A 243 9.56 16.07 -17.88
C ILE A 243 10.52 14.90 -18.11
N VAL A 244 11.64 14.83 -17.41
CA VAL A 244 12.69 13.82 -17.65
C VAL A 244 12.16 12.41 -17.37
N ILE A 245 11.58 12.17 -16.19
CA ILE A 245 11.13 10.83 -15.78
C ILE A 245 9.95 10.39 -16.66
N SER A 246 8.98 11.28 -16.89
CA SER A 246 7.81 10.95 -17.72
C SER A 246 8.22 10.65 -19.16
N SER A 247 9.18 11.40 -19.72
CA SER A 247 9.69 11.13 -21.06
C SER A 247 10.36 9.75 -21.15
N ILE A 248 11.16 9.37 -20.15
CA ILE A 248 11.80 8.05 -20.08
C ILE A 248 10.73 6.95 -20.06
N LEU A 249 9.73 7.06 -19.19
CA LEU A 249 8.69 6.04 -19.04
C LEU A 249 7.78 5.96 -20.27
N ILE A 250 7.39 7.11 -20.85
CA ILE A 250 6.58 7.15 -22.06
C ILE A 250 7.29 6.49 -23.24
N VAL A 251 8.60 6.74 -23.40
CA VAL A 251 9.41 6.09 -24.44
C VAL A 251 9.57 4.59 -24.18
N ALA A 252 9.67 4.17 -22.91
CA ALA A 252 9.88 2.78 -22.55
C ALA A 252 8.63 1.88 -22.68
N PHE A 253 7.42 2.41 -22.50
CA PHE A 253 6.21 1.60 -22.28
C PHE A 253 5.04 1.84 -23.25
N ASN A 254 5.26 2.52 -24.37
CA ASN A 254 4.26 2.96 -25.34
C ASN A 254 3.27 4.01 -24.77
N PRO A 255 3.22 5.25 -25.30
CA PRO A 255 2.37 6.32 -24.78
C PRO A 255 0.87 6.01 -24.82
N GLN A 256 0.39 5.38 -25.90
CA GLN A 256 -1.03 5.12 -26.10
C GLN A 256 -1.50 4.04 -25.13
N ALA A 257 -0.71 2.96 -24.99
CA ALA A 257 -1.00 1.90 -24.05
C ALA A 257 -0.94 2.41 -22.60
N LEU A 258 0.07 3.19 -22.23
CA LEU A 258 0.15 3.82 -20.91
C LEU A 258 -1.07 4.67 -20.60
N TRP A 259 -1.44 5.58 -21.51
CA TRP A 259 -2.58 6.47 -21.29
C TRP A 259 -3.89 5.69 -21.16
N PHE A 260 -4.11 4.74 -22.05
CA PHE A 260 -5.31 3.91 -22.03
C PHE A 260 -5.45 3.15 -20.70
N ASN A 261 -4.41 2.46 -20.26
CA ASN A 261 -4.51 1.62 -19.07
C ASN A 261 -4.43 2.42 -17.76
N MET A 262 -3.57 3.44 -17.66
CA MET A 262 -3.40 4.21 -16.42
C MET A 262 -4.46 5.30 -16.22
N ILE A 263 -5.05 5.83 -17.30
CA ILE A 263 -5.95 6.97 -17.22
C ILE A 263 -7.35 6.57 -17.71
N THR A 264 -7.47 6.08 -18.96
CA THR A 264 -8.77 5.80 -19.57
C THR A 264 -9.54 4.72 -18.82
N ILE A 265 -8.97 3.54 -18.58
CA ILE A 265 -9.66 2.45 -17.88
C ILE A 265 -10.11 2.90 -16.47
N PRO A 266 -9.23 3.38 -15.57
CA PRO A 266 -9.63 3.81 -14.24
C PRO A 266 -10.62 4.98 -14.24
N SER A 267 -10.56 5.89 -15.22
CA SER A 267 -11.49 7.02 -15.27
C SER A 267 -12.92 6.58 -15.59
N HIS A 268 -13.08 5.52 -16.38
CA HIS A 268 -14.38 4.99 -16.81
C HIS A 268 -14.94 3.92 -15.88
N HIS A 269 -14.14 3.39 -14.94
CA HIS A 269 -14.64 2.46 -13.94
C HIS A 269 -15.82 3.04 -13.16
N PRO A 270 -16.93 2.27 -13.05
CA PRO A 270 -18.11 2.72 -12.34
C PRO A 270 -17.83 2.84 -10.84
N TRP A 271 -18.67 3.60 -10.16
CA TRP A 271 -18.75 3.50 -8.70
C TRP A 271 -19.54 2.23 -8.41
N ALA A 272 -18.97 1.31 -7.65
CA ALA A 272 -19.51 -0.04 -7.54
C ALA A 272 -20.05 -0.33 -6.15
N THR A 273 -21.22 -0.96 -6.13
CA THR A 273 -21.63 -1.94 -5.13
C THR A 273 -21.18 -3.33 -5.61
N ASP A 274 -21.25 -4.36 -4.77
CA ASP A 274 -20.78 -5.72 -5.11
C ASP A 274 -21.51 -6.36 -6.33
N ASP A 275 -22.51 -5.69 -6.91
CA ASP A 275 -23.39 -6.22 -7.95
C ASP A 275 -23.17 -5.50 -9.31
N LEU A 276 -22.76 -6.28 -10.32
CA LEU A 276 -22.38 -5.82 -11.67
C LEU A 276 -23.56 -5.26 -12.49
N SER A 277 -24.79 -5.47 -12.05
CA SER A 277 -26.01 -5.35 -12.85
C SER A 277 -26.78 -4.04 -12.64
N ILE A 278 -26.38 -3.19 -11.69
CA ILE A 278 -27.21 -2.07 -11.25
C ILE A 278 -26.66 -0.73 -11.72
N SER A 279 -27.43 -0.01 -12.53
CA SER A 279 -27.26 1.43 -12.71
C SER A 279 -27.42 2.12 -11.35
N VAL A 280 -26.30 2.49 -10.73
CA VAL A 280 -26.25 3.08 -9.39
C VAL A 280 -26.97 4.43 -9.39
N LEU A 281 -28.08 4.53 -8.65
CA LEU A 281 -28.83 5.78 -8.50
C LEU A 281 -27.96 6.82 -7.77
N LEU A 282 -28.33 8.10 -7.85
CA LEU A 282 -27.60 9.16 -7.14
C LEU A 282 -27.56 8.90 -5.62
N SER A 283 -28.64 8.34 -5.05
CA SER A 283 -28.72 7.94 -3.63
C SER A 283 -27.62 6.97 -3.24
N ASP A 284 -27.39 5.97 -4.08
CA ASP A 284 -26.46 4.87 -3.81
C ASP A 284 -25.01 5.38 -3.90
N LYS A 285 -24.73 6.29 -4.84
CA LYS A 285 -23.43 6.99 -4.91
C LYS A 285 -23.14 7.81 -3.66
N ILE A 286 -24.15 8.52 -3.15
CA ILE A 286 -24.03 9.28 -1.91
C ILE A 286 -23.78 8.33 -0.74
N GLU A 287 -24.50 7.21 -0.66
CA GLU A 287 -24.31 6.20 0.40
C GLU A 287 -22.91 5.59 0.36
N LEU A 288 -22.43 5.18 -0.82
CA LEU A 288 -21.05 4.69 -1.01
C LEU A 288 -20.01 5.72 -0.55
N PHE A 289 -20.19 6.99 -0.93
CA PHE A 289 -19.31 8.06 -0.53
C PHE A 289 -19.33 8.30 1.00
N LEU A 290 -20.52 8.33 1.61
CA LEU A 290 -20.67 8.48 3.05
C LEU A 290 -20.09 7.28 3.82
N SER A 291 -20.22 6.07 3.28
CA SER A 291 -19.61 4.86 3.82
C SER A 291 -18.08 4.93 3.78
N ALA A 292 -17.51 5.32 2.63
CA ALA A 292 -16.08 5.55 2.49
C ALA A 292 -15.57 6.65 3.44
N LEU A 293 -16.31 7.75 3.58
CA LEU A 293 -15.99 8.83 4.51
C LEU A 293 -16.06 8.36 5.97
N LYS A 294 -17.10 7.61 6.36
CA LYS A 294 -17.24 7.05 7.70
C LYS A 294 -16.09 6.11 8.04
N GLN A 295 -15.71 5.24 7.11
CA GLN A 295 -14.56 4.34 7.26
C GLN A 295 -13.27 5.13 7.46
N LEU A 296 -13.05 6.15 6.62
CA LEU A 296 -11.87 7.00 6.70
C LEU A 296 -11.80 7.80 8.00
N VAL A 297 -12.92 8.38 8.44
CA VAL A 297 -13.02 9.05 9.74
C VAL A 297 -12.70 8.09 10.87
N GLY A 298 -13.21 6.85 10.82
CA GLY A 298 -12.88 5.80 11.78
C GLY A 298 -11.38 5.51 11.84
N TYR A 299 -10.71 5.40 10.68
CA TYR A 299 -9.27 5.15 10.61
C TYR A 299 -8.40 6.33 11.05
N CYS A 300 -8.89 7.56 10.92
CA CYS A 300 -8.15 8.78 11.25
C CYS A 300 -8.49 9.36 12.62
N LEU A 301 -9.52 8.88 13.32
CA LEU A 301 -10.09 9.55 14.50
C LEU A 301 -9.04 9.80 15.59
N LEU A 302 -8.28 8.77 15.97
CA LEU A 302 -7.29 8.90 17.04
C LEU A 302 -6.15 9.85 16.67
N GLN A 303 -5.65 9.75 15.44
CA GLN A 303 -4.60 10.61 14.89
C GLN A 303 -5.09 12.06 14.83
N ALA A 304 -6.32 12.28 14.36
CA ALA A 304 -6.94 13.59 14.29
C ALA A 304 -7.15 14.20 15.67
N VAL A 305 -7.56 13.43 16.68
CA VAL A 305 -7.66 13.89 18.07
C VAL A 305 -6.30 14.31 18.61
N ILE A 306 -5.26 13.49 18.43
CA ILE A 306 -3.89 13.81 18.86
C ILE A 306 -3.42 15.11 18.20
N VAL A 307 -3.51 15.20 16.87
CA VAL A 307 -3.06 16.38 16.11
C VAL A 307 -3.87 17.63 16.49
N SER A 308 -5.21 17.53 16.52
CA SER A 308 -6.08 18.66 16.79
C SER A 308 -5.90 19.20 18.20
N PHE A 309 -5.72 18.32 19.19
CA PHE A 309 -5.35 18.72 20.55
C PHE A 309 -4.12 19.64 20.51
N TRP A 310 -3.04 19.20 19.88
CA TRP A 310 -1.81 19.99 19.83
C TRP A 310 -1.94 21.27 19.02
N VAL A 311 -2.66 21.28 17.91
CA VAL A 311 -2.94 22.52 17.16
C VAL A 311 -3.68 23.51 18.06
N LEU A 312 -4.79 23.10 18.67
CA LEU A 312 -5.64 24.00 19.47
C LEU A 312 -4.90 24.61 20.67
N PHE A 313 -3.98 23.87 21.29
CA PHE A 313 -3.23 24.36 22.44
C PHE A 313 -1.97 25.15 22.10
N THR A 314 -1.48 25.10 20.86
CA THR A 314 -0.19 25.73 20.49
C THR A 314 -0.29 26.77 19.39
N ILE A 315 -1.39 26.82 18.64
CA ILE A 315 -1.57 27.80 17.57
C ILE A 315 -1.56 29.23 18.15
N PRO A 316 -0.79 30.17 17.56
CA PRO A 316 -0.79 31.54 18.03
C PRO A 316 -2.10 32.25 17.67
N ASN A 317 -2.61 33.08 18.58
CA ASN A 317 -3.73 33.98 18.30
C ASN A 317 -3.38 35.12 17.34
N ASP A 318 -2.08 35.40 17.16
CA ASP A 318 -1.56 36.47 16.32
C ASP A 318 -1.12 35.91 14.96
N PHE A 319 -1.74 36.42 13.90
CA PHE A 319 -1.43 36.03 12.52
C PHE A 319 0.03 36.30 12.14
N ALA A 320 0.67 37.33 12.71
CA ALA A 320 2.07 37.63 12.45
C ALA A 320 3.02 36.50 12.93
N LYS A 321 2.60 35.74 13.96
CA LYS A 321 3.37 34.62 14.52
C LYS A 321 3.06 33.28 13.86
N LEU A 322 2.04 33.22 12.99
CA LEU A 322 1.62 31.97 12.36
C LEU A 322 2.73 31.37 11.49
N LYS A 323 3.45 32.18 10.71
CA LYS A 323 4.55 31.71 9.88
C LYS A 323 5.64 31.03 10.72
N THR A 324 6.09 31.69 11.79
CA THR A 324 7.09 31.13 12.72
C THR A 324 6.58 29.85 13.38
N TRP A 325 5.31 29.80 13.77
CA TRP A 325 4.72 28.59 14.33
C TRP A 325 4.71 27.43 13.32
N LEU A 326 4.43 27.69 12.04
CA LEU A 326 4.49 26.69 10.97
C LEU A 326 5.93 26.19 10.74
N GLU A 327 6.91 27.10 10.76
CA GLU A 327 8.34 26.79 10.66
C GLU A 327 8.82 25.89 11.80
N GLU A 328 8.37 26.16 13.03
CA GLU A 328 8.72 25.37 14.21
C GLU A 328 8.01 24.01 14.22
N ASN A 329 6.79 23.91 13.68
CA ASN A 329 5.95 22.70 13.71
C ASN A 329 6.00 21.93 12.40
N THR A 330 7.20 21.47 12.04
CA THR A 330 7.46 20.72 10.79
C THR A 330 6.64 19.44 10.61
N TRP A 331 6.06 18.87 11.67
CA TRP A 331 5.14 17.73 11.58
C TRP A 331 3.85 18.07 10.80
N LEU A 332 3.50 19.36 10.67
CA LEU A 332 2.38 19.85 9.85
C LEU A 332 2.55 19.56 8.36
N LEU A 333 3.78 19.34 7.88
CA LEU A 333 4.01 18.87 6.51
C LEU A 333 3.16 17.63 6.22
N PHE A 334 3.20 16.65 7.12
CA PHE A 334 2.47 15.40 6.94
C PHE A 334 0.95 15.57 7.10
N VAL A 335 0.50 16.55 7.90
CA VAL A 335 -0.92 16.92 7.96
C VAL A 335 -1.39 17.51 6.64
N ILE A 336 -0.66 18.49 6.09
CA ILE A 336 -0.98 19.12 4.81
C ILE A 336 -1.00 18.07 3.70
N VAL A 337 0.04 17.24 3.60
CA VAL A 337 0.08 16.15 2.61
C VAL A 337 -1.12 15.21 2.79
N GLY A 338 -1.39 14.74 4.02
CA GLY A 338 -2.53 13.87 4.30
C GLY A 338 -3.88 14.47 3.91
N LEU A 339 -4.11 15.75 4.19
CA LEU A 339 -5.36 16.44 3.82
C LEU A 339 -5.53 16.56 2.30
N PHE A 340 -4.45 16.79 1.56
CA PHE A 340 -4.48 16.82 0.10
C PHE A 340 -4.76 15.44 -0.52
N PHE A 341 -4.44 14.36 0.19
CA PHE A 341 -4.80 12.99 -0.18
C PHE A 341 -6.27 12.63 0.09
N LEU A 342 -7.02 13.47 0.82
CA LEU A 342 -8.42 13.19 1.16
C LEU A 342 -9.31 12.91 -0.07
N PRO A 343 -9.30 13.74 -1.14
CA PRO A 343 -10.19 13.53 -2.28
C PRO A 343 -9.86 12.25 -3.05
N THR A 344 -8.56 11.98 -3.28
CA THR A 344 -8.13 10.79 -4.03
C THR A 344 -8.31 9.50 -3.22
N SER A 345 -8.16 9.56 -1.89
CA SER A 345 -8.44 8.43 -0.98
C SER A 345 -9.92 8.03 -1.01
N LEU A 346 -10.82 9.02 -0.96
CA LEU A 346 -12.26 8.77 -1.04
C LEU A 346 -12.67 8.27 -2.43
N LEU A 347 -12.16 8.91 -3.49
CA LEU A 347 -12.47 8.51 -4.87
C LEU A 347 -11.95 7.11 -5.19
N GLY A 348 -10.74 6.77 -4.73
CA GLY A 348 -10.16 5.44 -4.90
C GLY A 348 -10.97 4.35 -4.20
N LYS A 349 -11.64 4.69 -3.07
CA LYS A 349 -12.45 3.74 -2.32
C LYS A 349 -13.82 3.45 -2.93
N VAL A 350 -14.45 4.42 -3.60
CA VAL A 350 -15.81 4.29 -4.13
C VAL A 350 -15.87 3.68 -5.53
N LYS A 351 -14.74 3.61 -6.25
CA LYS A 351 -14.66 3.01 -7.58
C LYS A 351 -14.58 1.48 -7.52
N SER A 352 -15.07 0.83 -8.58
CA SER A 352 -14.85 -0.61 -8.77
C SER A 352 -13.36 -0.95 -8.69
N GLY A 353 -13.03 -2.09 -8.07
CA GLY A 353 -11.66 -2.46 -7.74
C GLY A 353 -11.04 -1.71 -6.54
N GLY A 354 -11.77 -0.76 -5.94
CA GLY A 354 -11.36 -0.03 -4.73
C GLY A 354 -11.56 -0.82 -3.43
N ASP A 355 -10.51 -1.43 -2.90
CA ASP A 355 -10.53 -2.06 -1.56
C ASP A 355 -10.07 -1.06 -0.48
N ALA A 356 -9.67 -1.55 0.70
CA ALA A 356 -9.17 -0.74 1.81
C ALA A 356 -7.82 -0.08 1.50
N ASN A 357 -7.12 -0.46 0.42
CA ASN A 357 -5.86 0.17 0.01
C ASN A 357 -6.09 1.54 -0.63
N GLY A 358 -5.12 2.44 -0.50
CA GLY A 358 -5.20 3.76 -1.14
C GLY A 358 -5.72 4.89 -0.24
N MET A 359 -5.96 4.67 1.05
CA MET A 359 -6.33 5.74 2.00
C MET A 359 -5.09 6.45 2.56
N TYR A 360 -4.28 7.08 1.70
CA TYR A 360 -2.95 7.61 2.06
C TYR A 360 -2.99 8.67 3.16
N VAL A 361 -4.13 9.36 3.33
CA VAL A 361 -4.33 10.28 4.46
C VAL A 361 -4.06 9.62 5.81
N VAL A 362 -4.42 8.34 5.98
CA VAL A 362 -4.22 7.59 7.24
C VAL A 362 -2.74 7.42 7.53
N TYR A 363 -1.94 7.10 6.50
CA TYR A 363 -0.49 6.94 6.62
C TYR A 363 0.16 8.25 7.09
N PHE A 364 -0.16 9.35 6.42
CA PHE A 364 0.43 10.65 6.72
C PHE A 364 -0.06 11.26 8.04
N LEU A 365 -1.33 11.08 8.41
CA LEU A 365 -1.82 11.52 9.72
C LEU A 365 -1.24 10.68 10.86
N THR A 366 -1.00 9.38 10.65
CA THR A 366 -0.29 8.53 11.63
C THR A 366 1.14 9.01 11.83
N LEU A 367 1.84 9.38 10.75
CA LEU A 367 3.16 10.01 10.85
C LEU A 367 3.11 11.31 11.66
N ALA A 368 2.17 12.20 11.34
CA ALA A 368 2.00 13.48 12.03
C ALA A 368 1.70 13.32 13.52
N ALA A 369 0.76 12.43 13.88
CA ALA A 369 0.36 12.17 15.26
C ALA A 369 1.54 11.65 16.10
N ASN A 370 2.31 10.71 15.56
CA ASN A 370 3.49 10.19 16.26
C ASN A 370 4.61 11.23 16.36
N LEU A 371 4.83 12.03 15.31
CA LEU A 371 5.83 13.10 15.32
C LEU A 371 5.51 14.20 16.33
N VAL A 372 4.24 14.61 16.46
CA VAL A 372 3.87 15.63 17.44
C VAL A 372 4.10 15.10 18.86
N LEU A 373 3.71 13.85 19.15
CA LEU A 373 4.00 13.23 20.45
C LEU A 373 5.50 13.10 20.72
N LEU A 374 6.28 12.69 19.72
CA LEU A 374 7.74 12.57 19.83
C LEU A 374 8.41 13.93 20.07
N LYS A 375 8.02 14.97 19.32
CA LYS A 375 8.53 16.34 19.50
C LYS A 375 8.24 16.83 20.92
N GLN A 376 7.02 16.65 21.40
CA GLN A 376 6.64 17.10 22.74
C GLN A 376 7.34 16.29 23.83
N ALA A 377 7.47 14.97 23.70
CA ALA A 377 8.17 14.15 24.68
C ALA A 377 9.68 14.46 24.76
N SER A 378 10.28 14.91 23.66
CA SER A 378 11.73 15.17 23.54
C SER A 378 12.15 16.63 23.75
N SER A 379 11.21 17.58 23.85
CA SER A 379 11.53 18.99 24.05
C SER A 379 12.34 19.20 25.34
N SER A 380 13.49 19.85 25.22
CA SER A 380 14.43 20.07 26.33
C SER A 380 14.39 21.50 26.87
N SER A 381 13.32 22.25 26.61
CA SER A 381 13.25 23.67 26.95
C SER A 381 13.04 23.86 28.46
N ILE A 382 13.89 24.73 29.00
CA ILE A 382 13.95 25.16 30.41
C ILE A 382 12.93 26.29 30.67
N GLU A 383 12.10 26.64 29.68
CA GLU A 383 11.09 27.69 29.82
C GLU A 383 9.90 27.19 30.66
N SER A 384 9.63 27.91 31.75
CA SER A 384 8.56 27.66 32.70
C SER A 384 7.20 27.64 31.98
N GLY A 385 6.70 26.44 31.66
CA GLY A 385 5.42 26.24 30.97
C GLY A 385 5.41 25.01 30.05
N GLN A 386 6.56 24.62 29.48
CA GLN A 386 6.64 23.48 28.54
C GLN A 386 6.83 22.12 29.22
N GLU A 387 7.17 22.08 30.52
CA GLU A 387 7.31 20.82 31.27
C GLU A 387 6.02 19.99 31.32
N THR A 388 4.87 20.66 31.45
CA THR A 388 3.56 19.99 31.49
C THR A 388 3.27 19.32 30.15
N LEU A 389 3.51 20.02 29.04
CA LEU A 389 3.31 19.49 27.69
C LEU A 389 4.27 18.33 27.40
N GLN A 390 5.52 18.42 27.88
CA GLN A 390 6.47 17.32 27.78
C GLN A 390 5.99 16.07 28.52
N ARG A 391 5.51 16.21 29.76
CA ARG A 391 4.97 15.09 30.55
C ARG A 391 3.75 14.48 29.89
N ILE A 392 2.84 15.32 29.37
CA ILE A 392 1.66 14.87 28.62
C ILE A 392 2.09 14.08 27.38
N GLY A 393 2.99 14.62 26.55
CA GLY A 393 3.47 13.95 25.33
C GLY A 393 4.13 12.60 25.63
N LYS A 394 5.00 12.53 26.65
CA LYS A 394 5.64 11.29 27.09
C LYS A 394 4.62 10.25 27.58
N ASN A 395 3.66 10.67 28.41
CA ASN A 395 2.65 9.77 28.94
C ASN A 395 1.66 9.30 27.87
N TRP A 396 1.29 10.17 26.92
CA TRP A 396 0.43 9.81 25.80
C TRP A 396 1.10 8.83 24.85
N LEU A 397 2.37 9.05 24.50
CA LEU A 397 3.11 8.11 23.67
C LEU A 397 3.24 6.74 24.33
N LEU A 398 3.56 6.71 25.63
CA LEU A 398 3.66 5.46 26.39
C LEU A 398 2.30 4.77 26.51
N GLY A 399 1.26 5.52 26.87
CA GLY A 399 -0.12 5.03 26.97
C GLY A 399 -0.64 4.46 25.65
N LEU A 400 -0.37 5.16 24.55
CA LEU A 400 -0.70 4.72 23.19
C LEU A 400 -0.08 3.36 22.87
N VAL A 401 1.23 3.22 23.08
CA VAL A 401 1.94 1.94 22.83
C VAL A 401 1.36 0.82 23.70
N MET A 402 1.09 1.08 24.98
CA MET A 402 0.52 0.06 25.88
C MET A 402 -0.88 -0.38 25.45
N VAL A 403 -1.78 0.57 25.15
CA VAL A 403 -3.15 0.28 24.71
C VAL A 403 -3.14 -0.52 23.41
N LEU A 404 -2.37 -0.06 22.42
CA LEU A 404 -2.25 -0.75 21.14
C LEU A 404 -1.63 -2.15 21.31
N THR A 405 -0.62 -2.30 22.16
CA THR A 405 -0.01 -3.61 22.47
C THR A 405 -1.07 -4.55 23.03
N VAL A 406 -1.81 -4.14 24.06
CA VAL A 406 -2.86 -4.96 24.70
C VAL A 406 -3.96 -5.33 23.69
N TYR A 407 -4.36 -4.39 22.83
CA TYR A 407 -5.35 -4.65 21.80
C TYR A 407 -4.89 -5.73 20.81
N ASN A 408 -3.61 -5.70 20.41
CA ASN A 408 -3.05 -6.64 19.44
C ASN A 408 -2.69 -8.02 20.02
N VAL A 409 -2.46 -8.15 21.33
CA VAL A 409 -1.98 -9.41 21.97
C VAL A 409 -2.93 -10.60 21.75
N ASN A 410 -4.21 -10.34 21.53
CA ASN A 410 -5.22 -11.41 21.36
C ASN A 410 -5.23 -12.07 19.96
N LEU A 411 -4.39 -11.62 19.02
CA LEU A 411 -4.53 -11.94 17.59
C LEU A 411 -3.67 -13.08 16.97
N PRO A 412 -2.49 -13.53 17.48
CA PRO A 412 -1.61 -14.37 16.64
C PRO A 412 -1.38 -15.85 16.99
N ILE A 413 -1.26 -16.21 18.27
CA ILE A 413 -0.45 -17.40 18.63
C ILE A 413 -1.06 -18.74 18.18
N PRO A 414 -2.36 -19.02 18.37
CA PRO A 414 -2.96 -20.29 17.94
C PRO A 414 -3.00 -20.47 16.42
N TYR A 415 -2.98 -19.38 15.66
CA TYR A 415 -3.09 -19.41 14.20
C TYR A 415 -1.76 -19.71 13.53
N ILE A 416 -0.64 -19.19 14.05
CA ILE A 416 0.72 -19.50 13.56
C ILE A 416 0.97 -21.01 13.57
N GLN A 417 0.63 -21.68 14.67
CA GLN A 417 0.87 -23.12 14.82
C GLN A 417 0.10 -23.96 13.80
N LYS A 418 -1.07 -23.50 13.35
CA LYS A 418 -1.88 -24.19 12.34
C LYS A 418 -1.41 -23.92 10.90
N THR A 419 -0.95 -22.70 10.62
CA THR A 419 -0.60 -22.25 9.25
C THR A 419 0.84 -22.57 8.85
N LEU A 420 1.79 -22.61 9.80
CA LEU A 420 3.22 -22.79 9.50
C LEU A 420 3.57 -24.10 8.75
N PRO A 421 2.97 -25.27 9.03
CA PRO A 421 3.23 -26.47 8.23
C PRO A 421 2.73 -26.38 6.78
N HIS A 422 1.66 -25.61 6.54
CA HIS A 422 1.09 -25.41 5.21
C HIS A 422 1.94 -24.42 4.37
N PHE A 423 2.63 -23.49 5.04
CA PHE A 423 3.56 -22.52 4.43
C PHE A 423 4.69 -23.17 3.63
N LEU A 424 5.28 -24.29 4.09
CA LEU A 424 6.42 -24.91 3.41
C LEU A 424 6.01 -25.87 2.29
N ASN A 425 4.88 -26.57 2.43
CA ASN A 425 4.61 -27.76 1.63
C ASN A 425 3.38 -27.66 0.70
N ASN A 426 2.44 -26.72 0.89
CA ASN A 426 1.15 -26.70 0.17
C ASN A 426 0.65 -25.29 -0.20
N ASN A 427 1.53 -24.39 -0.66
CA ASN A 427 1.08 -23.10 -1.21
C ASN A 427 0.39 -23.28 -2.58
N VAL A 428 -0.80 -22.70 -2.74
CA VAL A 428 -1.60 -22.71 -3.98
C VAL A 428 -0.80 -22.30 -5.22
N HIS A 429 0.05 -21.29 -5.11
CA HIS A 429 0.88 -20.83 -6.24
C HIS A 429 1.94 -21.86 -6.63
N GLN A 430 2.48 -22.60 -5.66
CA GLN A 430 3.43 -23.69 -5.95
C GLN A 430 2.73 -24.87 -6.60
N VAL A 431 1.53 -25.23 -6.11
CA VAL A 431 0.71 -26.32 -6.66
C VAL A 431 0.39 -26.05 -8.14
N VAL A 432 -0.09 -24.85 -8.47
CA VAL A 432 -0.38 -24.48 -9.87
C VAL A 432 0.88 -24.49 -10.73
N TYR A 433 2.01 -24.02 -10.19
CA TYR A 433 3.28 -24.00 -10.91
C TYR A 433 3.80 -25.41 -11.25
N GLU A 434 3.81 -26.32 -10.28
CA GLU A 434 4.25 -27.71 -10.57
C GLU A 434 3.25 -28.43 -11.48
N TYR A 435 1.95 -28.26 -11.25
CA TYR A 435 0.93 -28.84 -12.11
C TYR A 435 1.07 -28.36 -13.57
N SER A 436 1.28 -27.06 -13.78
CA SER A 436 1.45 -26.46 -15.11
C SER A 436 2.75 -26.90 -15.79
N LYS A 437 3.82 -27.16 -15.01
CA LYS A 437 5.06 -27.75 -15.56
C LYS A 437 4.86 -29.18 -16.05
N GLU A 438 4.07 -29.97 -15.33
CA GLU A 438 3.77 -31.36 -15.70
C GLU A 438 2.71 -31.45 -16.82
N ASN A 439 1.84 -30.44 -16.93
CA ASN A 439 0.70 -30.42 -17.84
C ASN A 439 0.58 -29.10 -18.63
N PRO A 440 1.63 -28.70 -19.39
CA PRO A 440 1.67 -27.39 -20.02
C PRO A 440 0.52 -27.19 -21.00
N GLY A 441 -0.21 -26.08 -20.84
CA GLY A 441 -1.31 -25.67 -21.70
C GLY A 441 -2.59 -26.53 -21.62
N LYS A 442 -2.68 -27.53 -20.73
CA LYS A 442 -3.89 -28.37 -20.59
C LYS A 442 -4.99 -27.70 -19.77
N VAL A 443 -4.61 -26.85 -18.81
CA VAL A 443 -5.55 -26.19 -17.89
C VAL A 443 -5.30 -24.69 -17.91
N TYR A 444 -6.38 -23.93 -18.05
CA TYR A 444 -6.35 -22.47 -17.94
C TYR A 444 -6.57 -22.06 -16.47
N PHE A 445 -5.64 -21.27 -15.91
CA PHE A 445 -5.69 -20.78 -14.53
C PHE A 445 -5.84 -19.25 -14.49
N PRO A 446 -7.07 -18.70 -14.64
CA PRO A 446 -7.28 -17.26 -14.79
C PRO A 446 -6.88 -16.42 -13.56
N TRP A 447 -6.75 -17.05 -12.39
CA TRP A 447 -6.39 -16.41 -11.11
C TRP A 447 -4.91 -16.60 -10.69
N HIS A 448 -4.10 -17.34 -11.47
CA HIS A 448 -2.72 -17.68 -11.10
C HIS A 448 -1.69 -17.39 -12.20
N PRO A 449 -1.67 -16.17 -12.77
CA PRO A 449 -0.83 -15.84 -13.91
C PRO A 449 0.66 -15.99 -13.63
N LEU A 450 1.13 -15.58 -12.45
CA LEU A 450 2.54 -15.68 -12.10
C LEU A 450 3.02 -17.14 -12.13
N SER A 451 2.23 -18.06 -11.57
CA SER A 451 2.57 -19.48 -11.52
C SER A 451 2.66 -20.08 -12.93
N VAL A 452 1.65 -19.82 -13.78
CA VAL A 452 1.64 -20.32 -15.15
C VAL A 452 2.75 -19.69 -15.99
N LEU A 453 2.95 -18.37 -15.87
CA LEU A 453 4.03 -17.65 -16.55
C LEU A 453 5.40 -18.22 -16.19
N MET A 454 5.67 -18.48 -14.91
CA MET A 454 6.94 -19.05 -14.48
C MET A 454 7.11 -20.52 -14.90
N ALA A 455 6.01 -21.28 -15.03
CA ALA A 455 6.02 -22.69 -15.41
C ALA A 455 6.21 -22.87 -16.92
N GLU A 456 5.46 -22.12 -17.72
CA GLU A 456 5.34 -22.33 -19.17
C GLU A 456 6.11 -21.29 -20.00
N ASN A 457 6.58 -20.20 -19.38
CA ASN A 457 7.08 -19.00 -20.07
C ASN A 457 6.07 -18.42 -21.08
N LYS A 458 4.77 -18.64 -20.83
CA LYS A 458 3.66 -18.14 -21.64
C LYS A 458 2.75 -17.27 -20.79
N LEU A 459 2.20 -16.23 -21.41
CA LEU A 459 1.27 -15.31 -20.79
C LEU A 459 -0.10 -15.48 -21.45
N TYR A 460 -1.09 -15.80 -20.63
CA TYR A 460 -2.49 -15.89 -21.02
C TYR A 460 -3.26 -14.70 -20.43
N HIS A 461 -4.53 -14.53 -20.83
CA HIS A 461 -5.43 -13.59 -20.15
C HIS A 461 -5.49 -13.87 -18.64
N ILE A 462 -5.62 -12.79 -17.88
CA ILE A 462 -5.88 -12.83 -16.43
C ILE A 462 -7.31 -12.36 -16.23
N ASP A 463 -8.09 -13.00 -15.36
CA ASP A 463 -9.54 -12.72 -15.22
C ASP A 463 -9.85 -11.22 -15.09
N SER A 464 -9.06 -10.52 -14.28
CA SER A 464 -9.20 -9.11 -13.99
C SER A 464 -8.98 -8.20 -15.22
N GLY A 465 -8.16 -8.60 -16.20
CA GLY A 465 -7.85 -7.76 -17.37
C GLY A 465 -9.06 -7.52 -18.29
N PRO A 466 -9.65 -8.57 -18.89
CA PRO A 466 -10.89 -8.47 -19.65
C PRO A 466 -12.04 -7.90 -18.81
N PHE A 467 -12.10 -8.24 -17.51
CA PHE A 467 -13.12 -7.73 -16.60
C PHE A 467 -13.04 -6.21 -16.41
N ASP A 468 -11.85 -5.67 -16.13
CA ASP A 468 -11.65 -4.23 -15.95
C ASP A 468 -11.95 -3.43 -17.22
N ARG A 469 -11.64 -4.00 -18.38
CA ARG A 469 -11.99 -3.43 -19.68
C ARG A 469 -13.49 -3.42 -19.92
N TYR A 470 -14.17 -4.53 -19.64
CA TYR A 470 -15.63 -4.62 -19.70
C TYR A 470 -16.28 -3.58 -18.78
N LEU A 471 -15.82 -3.48 -17.53
CA LEU A 471 -16.28 -2.47 -16.57
C LEU A 471 -16.06 -1.03 -17.04
N ALA A 472 -14.93 -0.77 -17.72
CA ALA A 472 -14.62 0.54 -18.27
C ALA A 472 -15.41 0.87 -19.56
N GLY A 473 -16.22 -0.06 -20.09
CA GLY A 473 -16.95 0.12 -21.35
C GLY A 473 -16.13 -0.14 -22.61
N PHE A 474 -15.00 -0.84 -22.49
CA PHE A 474 -14.11 -1.22 -23.59
C PHE A 474 -13.99 -2.76 -23.71
N PRO A 475 -15.09 -3.52 -23.84
CA PRO A 475 -15.05 -4.98 -23.89
C PRO A 475 -14.24 -5.47 -25.10
N ILE A 476 -13.66 -6.65 -24.99
CA ILE A 476 -12.98 -7.31 -26.11
C ILE A 476 -13.89 -8.28 -26.85
N SER A 477 -13.56 -8.59 -28.09
CA SER A 477 -14.26 -9.63 -28.84
C SER A 477 -13.98 -11.02 -28.24
N LYS A 478 -14.87 -11.98 -28.51
CA LYS A 478 -14.64 -13.37 -28.11
C LYS A 478 -13.43 -13.94 -28.82
N GLU A 479 -13.22 -13.57 -30.07
CA GLU A 479 -12.07 -13.97 -30.89
C GLU A 479 -10.75 -13.51 -30.25
N ASP A 480 -10.67 -12.24 -29.81
CA ASP A 480 -9.49 -11.71 -29.13
C ASP A 480 -9.28 -12.34 -27.75
N PHE A 481 -10.37 -12.67 -27.05
CA PHE A 481 -10.28 -13.44 -25.81
C PHE A 481 -9.64 -14.82 -26.07
N LEU A 482 -10.15 -15.57 -27.04
CA LEU A 482 -9.67 -16.93 -27.35
C LEU A 482 -8.22 -16.94 -27.86
N ALA A 483 -7.78 -15.89 -28.56
CA ALA A 483 -6.45 -15.81 -29.16
C ALA A 483 -5.28 -15.85 -28.15
N TYR A 484 -5.53 -15.54 -26.88
CA TYR A 484 -4.51 -15.57 -25.82
C TYR A 484 -4.86 -16.52 -24.66
N LEU A 485 -5.56 -17.60 -24.98
CA LEU A 485 -5.72 -18.77 -24.11
C LEU A 485 -4.74 -19.88 -24.54
N PRO A 486 -4.53 -20.93 -23.71
CA PRO A 486 -3.76 -22.08 -24.15
C PRO A 486 -4.49 -22.78 -25.31
N GLU A 487 -3.80 -23.09 -26.41
CA GLU A 487 -4.44 -23.57 -27.66
C GLU A 487 -5.31 -24.84 -27.50
N ASN A 488 -4.94 -25.73 -26.59
CA ASN A 488 -5.55 -27.06 -26.44
C ASN A 488 -6.01 -27.33 -24.99
N PHE A 489 -6.39 -26.30 -24.24
CA PHE A 489 -6.86 -26.50 -22.87
C PHE A 489 -8.19 -27.28 -22.86
N THR A 490 -8.30 -28.20 -21.90
CA THR A 490 -9.50 -29.03 -21.71
C THR A 490 -10.28 -28.67 -20.45
N ALA A 491 -9.69 -27.84 -19.58
CA ALA A 491 -10.28 -27.45 -18.31
C ALA A 491 -9.88 -26.04 -17.88
N ILE A 492 -10.73 -25.42 -17.07
CA ILE A 492 -10.47 -24.13 -16.41
C ILE A 492 -10.46 -24.38 -14.90
N ALA A 493 -9.39 -24.02 -14.21
CA ALA A 493 -9.26 -24.23 -12.78
C ALA A 493 -9.24 -22.89 -12.04
N ILE A 494 -10.20 -22.70 -11.13
CA ILE A 494 -10.30 -21.52 -10.28
C ILE A 494 -10.24 -21.89 -8.80
N PRO A 495 -9.74 -21.00 -7.92
CA PRO A 495 -9.88 -21.21 -6.49
C PRO A 495 -11.36 -21.41 -6.10
N SER A 496 -11.63 -22.30 -5.15
CA SER A 496 -13.00 -22.55 -4.67
C SER A 496 -13.71 -21.30 -4.15
N TRP A 497 -12.97 -20.38 -3.53
CA TRP A 497 -13.52 -19.11 -3.06
C TRP A 497 -13.92 -18.18 -4.20
N ALA A 498 -13.25 -18.23 -5.37
CA ALA A 498 -13.59 -17.38 -6.49
C ALA A 498 -14.98 -17.74 -7.05
N ASP A 499 -15.35 -19.03 -7.04
CA ASP A 499 -16.69 -19.47 -7.44
C ASP A 499 -17.80 -18.84 -6.58
N THR A 500 -17.50 -18.49 -5.32
CA THR A 500 -18.45 -17.86 -4.40
C THR A 500 -18.69 -16.37 -4.69
N LEU A 501 -17.85 -15.72 -5.50
CA LEU A 501 -18.00 -14.32 -5.90
C LEU A 501 -18.99 -14.12 -7.07
N GLY A 502 -19.71 -15.17 -7.48
CA GLY A 502 -20.67 -15.09 -8.58
C GLY A 502 -19.99 -14.72 -9.90
N ASP A 503 -20.57 -13.76 -10.63
CA ASP A 503 -20.11 -13.36 -11.96
C ASP A 503 -18.72 -12.71 -11.94
N GLN A 504 -18.36 -12.01 -10.85
CA GLN A 504 -17.02 -11.42 -10.70
C GLN A 504 -15.91 -12.47 -10.64
N GLY A 505 -16.18 -13.59 -9.97
CA GLY A 505 -15.20 -14.67 -9.84
C GLY A 505 -15.11 -15.59 -11.06
N LYS A 506 -16.04 -15.42 -12.01
CA LYS A 506 -16.28 -16.29 -13.16
C LYS A 506 -16.42 -15.52 -14.46
N PHE A 507 -15.84 -14.32 -14.54
CA PHE A 507 -16.04 -13.46 -15.71
C PHE A 507 -15.57 -14.13 -17.00
N TYR A 508 -14.52 -14.96 -16.95
CA TYR A 508 -14.09 -15.80 -18.07
C TYR A 508 -15.20 -16.68 -18.69
N LEU A 509 -16.21 -17.12 -17.93
CA LEU A 509 -17.34 -17.91 -18.46
C LEU A 509 -18.23 -17.11 -19.41
N HIS A 510 -18.18 -15.77 -19.36
CA HIS A 510 -18.82 -14.91 -20.34
C HIS A 510 -18.36 -15.21 -21.77
N TYR A 511 -17.06 -15.50 -21.94
CA TYR A 511 -16.47 -15.83 -23.24
C TYR A 511 -16.42 -17.34 -23.50
N LEU A 512 -16.47 -18.17 -22.45
CA LEU A 512 -16.36 -19.64 -22.49
C LEU A 512 -17.61 -20.32 -21.90
N PRO A 513 -18.82 -20.06 -22.42
CA PRO A 513 -20.07 -20.56 -21.85
C PRO A 513 -20.19 -22.10 -21.91
N GLU A 514 -19.37 -22.77 -22.73
CA GLU A 514 -19.38 -24.23 -22.86
C GLU A 514 -18.74 -24.98 -21.67
N PHE A 515 -18.01 -24.28 -20.79
CA PHE A 515 -17.35 -24.88 -19.62
C PHE A 515 -18.27 -24.89 -18.39
N THR A 516 -19.26 -25.78 -18.37
CA THR A 516 -20.30 -25.83 -17.32
C THR A 516 -20.07 -26.94 -16.28
N ARG A 517 -19.44 -28.05 -16.66
CA ARG A 517 -19.32 -29.24 -15.81
C ARG A 517 -18.19 -29.08 -14.79
N LYS A 518 -18.56 -29.11 -13.50
CA LYS A 518 -17.59 -29.12 -12.38
C LYS A 518 -17.04 -30.53 -12.15
N ILE A 519 -15.73 -30.65 -12.05
CA ILE A 519 -15.02 -31.87 -11.66
C ILE A 519 -13.99 -31.56 -10.57
N GLU A 520 -13.55 -32.60 -9.86
CA GLU A 520 -12.44 -32.53 -8.92
C GLU A 520 -11.20 -33.18 -9.54
N ILE A 521 -10.07 -32.49 -9.46
CA ILE A 521 -8.75 -33.03 -9.81
C ILE A 521 -7.96 -33.16 -8.52
N ARG A 522 -7.47 -34.37 -8.22
CA ARG A 522 -6.84 -34.70 -6.93
C ARG A 522 -5.62 -33.82 -6.64
N GLU A 523 -4.84 -33.53 -7.66
CA GLU A 523 -3.63 -32.70 -7.62
C GLU A 523 -3.94 -31.21 -7.42
N LEU A 524 -5.18 -30.77 -7.73
CA LEU A 524 -5.64 -29.39 -7.60
C LEU A 524 -6.64 -29.26 -6.44
N SER A 525 -6.29 -29.79 -5.27
CA SER A 525 -7.13 -29.65 -4.06
C SER A 525 -7.33 -28.16 -3.72
N GLY A 526 -8.59 -27.77 -3.45
CA GLY A 526 -8.97 -26.38 -3.20
C GLY A 526 -9.37 -25.59 -4.46
N PHE A 527 -9.28 -26.21 -5.64
CA PHE A 527 -9.80 -25.66 -6.89
C PHE A 527 -11.15 -26.26 -7.25
N ILE A 528 -11.95 -25.47 -7.98
CA ILE A 528 -13.08 -25.94 -8.75
C ILE A 528 -12.63 -25.95 -10.21
N VAL A 529 -12.75 -27.12 -10.84
CA VAL A 529 -12.32 -27.32 -12.23
C VAL A 529 -13.55 -27.43 -13.12
N TYR A 530 -13.66 -26.54 -14.10
CA TYR A 530 -14.70 -26.54 -15.11
C TYR A 530 -14.22 -27.24 -16.37
N THR A 531 -15.08 -28.06 -16.95
CA THR A 531 -14.86 -28.79 -18.21
C THR A 531 -16.08 -28.65 -19.11
N ARG A 532 -15.90 -28.94 -20.40
CA ARG A 532 -17.03 -29.05 -21.33
C ARG A 532 -17.89 -30.26 -20.94
N GLU A 533 -19.20 -30.14 -21.13
CA GLU A 533 -20.02 -31.35 -21.20
C GLU A 533 -19.49 -32.19 -22.36
N SER A 534 -19.15 -33.44 -22.09
CA SER A 534 -18.73 -34.36 -23.15
C SER A 534 -19.86 -34.40 -24.18
N GLU A 535 -19.55 -34.11 -25.45
CA GLU A 535 -20.32 -34.68 -26.54
C GLU A 535 -20.23 -36.20 -26.35
N GLU A 536 -21.29 -36.81 -25.81
CA GLU A 536 -21.42 -38.28 -25.75
C GLU A 536 -21.40 -38.88 -27.16
#